data_AF-A0A1D9CZY4-F1
#
_entry.id   AF-A0A1D9CZY4-F1
#
_cell.length_a   1.000
_cell.length_b   1.000
_cell.length_c   1.000
_cell.angle_alpha   90.00
_cell.angle_beta   90.00
_cell.angle_gamma   90.00
#
_symmetry.space_group_name_H-M   'P 1'
#
loop_
_entity.id
_entity.type
_entity.pdbx_description
1 polymer ?
#
loop_
_entity_poly.entity_id
_entity_poly.type
_entity_poly.pdbx_seq_one_letter_code
_entity_poly.pdbx_strand_id
1 'polypeptide(L)'
;MTNNLNKDWTPTFGTVYTWFAMDKNGRIAVLVNNCWGNLPQSVLNIPNAELLLDDLNEYMWEESKTYTNYPQDKAGELIVDLYSYWSNKDRYRKKVSISTVGKIGKWHGYIIDLYCFFENKMMSRNKITKELTAELKRIKNYSDANLSVNKGCFLYFAVDGYNEGDDYPVGYEGATKMGDYYRYLVPTIYASIEDFPQALWHGIAVSDTLDFTKDRVLDNNKINTYFTRNYQITN
;
A
#
# COMPACT_ATOMS: atom_id res chain seq x y z
N MET A 1 -18.04 -0.11 15.90
CA MET A 1 -16.60 0.23 15.95
C MET A 1 -16.52 1.74 16.13
N THR A 2 -15.73 2.22 17.08
CA THR A 2 -15.48 3.66 17.23
C THR A 2 -14.61 4.10 16.07
N ASN A 3 -15.13 4.99 15.24
CA ASN A 3 -14.43 5.55 14.10
C ASN A 3 -13.28 6.44 14.61
N ASN A 4 -12.05 5.94 14.57
CA ASN A 4 -10.88 6.63 15.10
C ASN A 4 -10.24 7.53 14.04
N LEU A 5 -10.57 7.33 12.77
CA LEU A 5 -10.09 8.15 11.68
C LEU A 5 -10.93 9.42 11.54
N ASN A 6 -10.33 10.56 11.87
CA ASN A 6 -10.97 11.87 11.82
C ASN A 6 -9.96 12.95 11.44
N LYS A 7 -10.45 14.19 11.29
CA LYS A 7 -9.65 15.34 10.86
C LYS A 7 -8.41 15.65 11.73
N ASP A 8 -8.41 15.23 12.99
CA ASP A 8 -7.33 15.48 13.96
C ASP A 8 -6.43 14.24 14.12
N TRP A 9 -6.68 13.19 13.33
CA TRP A 9 -5.88 11.97 13.35
C TRP A 9 -4.45 12.24 12.90
N THR A 10 -3.50 11.61 13.58
CA THR A 10 -2.08 11.60 13.21
C THR A 10 -1.54 10.18 13.22
N PRO A 11 -0.51 9.87 12.41
CA PRO A 11 0.11 8.56 12.39
C PRO A 11 0.69 8.17 13.74
N THR A 12 0.61 6.89 14.09
CA THR A 12 1.15 6.33 15.33
C THR A 12 1.44 4.83 15.15
N PHE A 13 2.36 4.31 15.95
CA PHE A 13 2.70 2.90 15.96
C PHE A 13 1.46 2.01 16.14
N GLY A 14 1.37 0.96 15.33
CA GLY A 14 0.33 -0.07 15.41
C GLY A 14 -0.99 0.27 14.72
N THR A 15 -1.10 1.42 14.03
CA THR A 15 -2.30 1.80 13.28
C THR A 15 -2.01 1.89 11.78
N VAL A 16 -2.55 0.96 11.00
CA VAL A 16 -2.33 0.89 9.56
C VAL A 16 -3.63 1.18 8.81
N TYR A 17 -3.56 2.12 7.87
CA TYR A 17 -4.61 2.47 6.93
C TYR A 17 -4.10 2.34 5.50
N THR A 18 -4.96 1.78 4.65
CA THR A 18 -4.82 1.82 3.19
C THR A 18 -5.72 2.93 2.66
N TRP A 19 -5.18 3.81 1.83
CA TRP A 19 -5.92 4.88 1.18
C TRP A 19 -5.58 4.98 -0.31
N PHE A 20 -6.43 5.70 -1.05
CA PHE A 20 -6.41 5.68 -2.51
C PHE A 20 -6.20 7.07 -3.06
N ALA A 21 -5.42 7.15 -4.14
CA ALA A 21 -5.13 8.41 -4.78
C ALA A 21 -5.13 8.31 -6.30
N MET A 22 -5.37 9.44 -6.96
CA MET A 22 -5.31 9.61 -8.40
C MET A 22 -4.31 10.72 -8.76
N ASP A 23 -3.41 10.45 -9.70
CA ASP A 23 -2.45 11.44 -10.21
C ASP A 23 -3.10 12.38 -11.24
N LYS A 24 -2.33 13.37 -11.72
CA LYS A 24 -2.81 14.36 -12.69
C LYS A 24 -3.16 13.78 -14.06
N ASN A 25 -2.80 12.53 -14.32
CA ASN A 25 -3.08 11.80 -15.56
C ASN A 25 -4.23 10.79 -15.38
N GLY A 26 -4.93 10.81 -14.24
CA GLY A 26 -6.04 9.90 -13.96
C GLY A 26 -5.63 8.50 -13.53
N ARG A 27 -4.36 8.28 -13.16
CA ARG A 27 -3.86 6.95 -12.77
C ARG A 27 -4.01 6.73 -11.28
N ILE A 28 -4.38 5.51 -10.89
CA ILE A 28 -4.67 5.18 -9.48
C ILE A 28 -3.45 4.61 -8.75
N ALA A 29 -3.26 5.06 -7.51
CA ALA A 29 -2.34 4.49 -6.54
C ALA A 29 -3.08 4.03 -5.28
N VAL A 30 -2.61 2.90 -4.73
CA VAL A 30 -2.90 2.42 -3.39
C VAL A 30 -1.73 2.81 -2.49
N LEU A 31 -2.01 3.47 -1.37
CA LEU A 31 -1.00 3.94 -0.43
C LEU A 31 -1.28 3.32 0.94
N VAL A 32 -0.29 2.61 1.46
CA VAL A 32 -0.34 2.02 2.79
C VAL A 32 0.50 2.86 3.72
N ASN A 33 -0.11 3.45 4.74
CA ASN A 33 0.56 4.39 5.63
C ASN A 33 1.59 3.73 6.55
N ASN A 34 1.57 2.41 6.66
CA ASN A 34 2.53 1.60 7.41
C ASN A 34 2.92 2.24 8.77
N CYS A 35 1.90 2.54 9.59
CA CYS A 35 1.98 3.25 10.88
C CYS A 35 2.30 4.75 10.82
N TRP A 36 3.22 5.21 9.96
CA TRP A 36 3.85 6.53 10.08
C TRP A 36 3.51 7.53 8.97
N GLY A 37 2.93 7.06 7.87
CA GLY A 37 2.51 7.89 6.75
C GLY A 37 1.27 8.72 7.09
N ASN A 38 1.30 10.00 6.74
CA ASN A 38 0.16 10.90 6.83
C ASN A 38 -0.90 10.53 5.80
N LEU A 39 -2.16 10.62 6.20
CA LEU A 39 -3.29 10.61 5.28
C LEU A 39 -3.63 12.06 4.91
N PRO A 40 -4.12 12.33 3.69
CA PRO A 40 -4.48 13.67 3.29
C PRO A 40 -5.72 14.17 4.05
N GLN A 41 -5.71 15.45 4.38
CA GLN A 41 -6.81 16.11 5.09
C GLN A 41 -8.12 16.02 4.32
N SER A 42 -8.06 15.97 2.99
CA SER A 42 -9.24 15.74 2.16
C SER A 42 -9.92 14.41 2.49
N VAL A 43 -9.17 13.34 2.76
CA VAL A 43 -9.70 12.03 3.18
C VAL A 43 -10.13 12.06 4.65
N LEU A 44 -9.32 12.64 5.54
CA LEU A 44 -9.64 12.71 6.97
C LEU A 44 -10.90 13.53 7.29
N ASN A 45 -11.26 14.46 6.42
CA ASN A 45 -12.48 15.27 6.54
C ASN A 45 -13.75 14.58 6.03
N ILE A 46 -13.65 13.38 5.44
CA ILE A 46 -14.83 12.64 4.97
C ILE A 46 -15.62 12.13 6.20
N PRO A 47 -16.94 12.37 6.28
CA PRO A 47 -17.77 11.74 7.30
C PRO A 47 -17.67 10.21 7.18
N ASN A 48 -17.33 9.54 8.28
CA ASN A 48 -17.10 8.09 8.29
C ASN A 48 -15.97 7.61 7.36
N ALA A 49 -14.88 8.40 7.26
CA ALA A 49 -13.71 8.07 6.45
C ALA A 49 -13.20 6.63 6.63
N GLU A 50 -13.13 6.12 7.86
CA GLU A 50 -12.68 4.74 8.14
C GLU A 50 -13.55 3.70 7.43
N LEU A 51 -14.88 3.81 7.52
CA LEU A 51 -15.81 2.90 6.85
C LEU A 51 -15.69 2.99 5.32
N LEU A 52 -15.47 4.19 4.78
CA LEU A 52 -15.29 4.37 3.34
C LEU A 52 -13.97 3.75 2.85
N LEU A 53 -12.89 3.89 3.62
CA LEU A 53 -11.61 3.25 3.31
C LEU A 53 -11.70 1.72 3.44
N ASP A 54 -12.46 1.22 4.42
CA ASP A 54 -12.78 -0.21 4.54
C ASP A 54 -13.53 -0.71 3.30
N ASP A 55 -14.58 -0.01 2.86
CA ASP A 55 -15.33 -0.38 1.65
C ASP A 55 -14.45 -0.38 0.38
N LEU A 56 -13.58 0.62 0.24
CA LEU A 56 -12.60 0.69 -0.86
C LEU A 56 -11.60 -0.45 -0.79
N ASN A 57 -11.09 -0.78 0.40
CA ASN A 57 -10.13 -1.85 0.59
C ASN A 57 -10.78 -3.22 0.31
N GLU A 58 -11.95 -3.50 0.87
CA GLU A 58 -12.71 -4.71 0.58
C GLU A 58 -13.01 -4.84 -0.92
N TYR A 59 -13.37 -3.76 -1.60
CA TYR A 59 -13.58 -3.77 -3.05
C TYR A 59 -12.30 -4.16 -3.81
N MET A 60 -11.17 -3.56 -3.45
CA MET A 60 -9.89 -3.79 -4.12
C MET A 60 -9.34 -5.19 -3.95
N TRP A 61 -9.64 -5.84 -2.82
CA TRP A 61 -9.28 -7.23 -2.55
C TRP A 61 -10.34 -8.24 -3.01
N GLU A 62 -11.42 -7.76 -3.65
CA GLU A 62 -12.60 -8.55 -4.06
C GLU A 62 -13.33 -9.27 -2.90
N GLU A 63 -13.25 -8.69 -1.71
CA GLU A 63 -13.90 -9.18 -0.49
C GLU A 63 -15.25 -8.47 -0.21
N SER A 64 -15.56 -7.40 -0.95
CA SER A 64 -16.78 -6.62 -0.72
C SER A 64 -18.04 -7.45 -0.94
N LYS A 65 -18.96 -7.38 0.02
CA LYS A 65 -20.31 -7.94 -0.11
C LYS A 65 -21.27 -7.01 -0.85
N THR A 66 -20.95 -5.72 -0.89
CA THR A 66 -21.79 -4.66 -1.48
C THR A 66 -21.44 -4.45 -2.94
N TYR A 67 -20.14 -4.39 -3.26
CA TYR A 67 -19.65 -4.11 -4.61
C TYR A 67 -19.01 -5.36 -5.21
N THR A 68 -19.82 -6.18 -5.88
CA THR A 68 -19.40 -7.51 -6.37
C THR A 68 -19.10 -7.56 -7.86
N ASN A 69 -19.24 -6.44 -8.57
CA ASN A 69 -18.88 -6.32 -9.97
C ASN A 69 -17.49 -5.70 -10.09
N TYR A 70 -16.52 -6.51 -10.52
CA TYR A 70 -15.12 -6.13 -10.62
C TYR A 70 -14.71 -5.95 -12.10
N PRO A 71 -13.80 -5.01 -12.40
CA PRO A 71 -13.23 -4.90 -13.74
C PRO A 71 -12.53 -6.20 -14.14
N GLN A 72 -12.45 -6.45 -15.45
CA GLN A 72 -11.65 -7.53 -15.98
C GLN A 72 -10.17 -7.34 -15.63
N ASP A 73 -9.47 -8.44 -15.40
CA ASP A 73 -8.03 -8.42 -15.13
C ASP A 73 -7.29 -7.77 -16.29
N LYS A 74 -6.48 -6.75 -15.97
CA LYS A 74 -5.69 -6.04 -16.97
C LYS A 74 -4.54 -6.88 -17.54
N ALA A 75 -4.13 -7.93 -16.85
CA ALA A 75 -3.05 -8.84 -17.26
C ALA A 75 -1.73 -8.11 -17.62
N GLY A 76 -1.37 -7.12 -16.80
CA GLY A 76 -0.11 -6.37 -16.94
C GLY A 76 1.14 -7.17 -16.55
N GLU A 77 2.27 -6.48 -16.49
CA GLU A 77 3.54 -7.06 -16.06
C GLU A 77 3.86 -6.64 -14.63
N LEU A 78 4.52 -7.53 -13.87
CA LEU A 78 4.98 -7.20 -12.54
C LEU A 78 6.30 -6.42 -12.60
N ILE A 79 6.25 -5.14 -12.22
CA ILE A 79 7.44 -4.30 -12.06
C ILE A 79 7.60 -3.91 -10.59
N VAL A 80 8.70 -4.36 -9.98
CA VAL A 80 9.15 -3.92 -8.65
C VAL A 80 10.11 -2.74 -8.82
N ASP A 81 9.75 -1.58 -8.29
CA ASP A 81 10.54 -0.35 -8.43
C ASP A 81 11.53 -0.20 -7.26
N LEU A 82 11.03 0.37 -6.15
CA LEU A 82 11.72 0.47 -4.86
C LEU A 82 11.24 -0.64 -3.94
N TYR A 83 11.95 -0.90 -2.85
CA TYR A 83 11.49 -1.87 -1.83
C TYR A 83 12.11 -1.57 -0.47
N SER A 84 11.36 -1.84 0.59
CA SER A 84 11.83 -1.69 1.98
C SER A 84 13.08 -2.53 2.22
N TYR A 85 14.11 -1.91 2.77
CA TYR A 85 15.27 -2.60 3.30
C TYR A 85 14.89 -3.48 4.50
N TRP A 86 14.11 -2.94 5.44
CA TRP A 86 13.77 -3.58 6.70
C TRP A 86 12.88 -4.82 6.51
N SER A 87 11.74 -4.68 5.82
CA SER A 87 10.81 -5.80 5.61
C SER A 87 11.44 -6.94 4.80
N ASN A 88 12.33 -6.62 3.86
CA ASN A 88 13.02 -7.64 3.06
C ASN A 88 14.21 -8.27 3.79
N LYS A 89 14.82 -7.56 4.74
CA LYS A 89 15.78 -8.14 5.70
C LYS A 89 15.09 -9.15 6.62
N ASP A 90 13.85 -8.90 7.04
CA ASP A 90 13.08 -9.83 7.87
C ASP A 90 12.55 -11.06 7.10
N ARG A 91 12.19 -10.93 5.82
CA ARG A 91 11.89 -12.11 4.97
C ARG A 91 13.08 -13.06 4.84
N TYR A 92 14.31 -12.55 4.90
CA TYR A 92 15.52 -13.38 4.97
C TYR A 92 15.65 -14.13 6.30
N ARG A 93 15.14 -13.57 7.40
CA ARG A 93 15.17 -14.18 8.73
C ARG A 93 14.24 -15.39 8.90
N LYS A 94 13.41 -15.74 7.90
CA LYS A 94 12.44 -16.84 8.01
C LYS A 94 12.74 -18.01 7.07
N LYS A 95 13.58 -18.94 7.54
CA LYS A 95 13.52 -20.35 7.16
C LYS A 95 13.64 -21.23 8.40
N VAL A 96 12.59 -21.23 9.21
CA VAL A 96 12.37 -22.29 10.23
C VAL A 96 11.01 -22.90 9.95
N SER A 97 11.01 -24.22 9.69
CA SER A 97 9.82 -25.03 9.48
C SER A 97 8.95 -25.04 10.74
N ILE A 98 7.69 -24.62 10.62
CA ILE A 98 6.69 -24.87 11.65
C ILE A 98 6.13 -26.28 11.39
N SER A 99 6.67 -27.28 12.10
CA SER A 99 5.86 -28.42 12.48
C SER A 99 5.29 -28.12 13.87
N THR A 100 3.96 -28.24 13.96
CA THR A 100 3.18 -28.24 15.21
C THR A 100 2.81 -26.86 15.79
N VAL A 101 1.65 -26.32 15.38
CA VAL A 101 0.73 -25.71 16.34
C VAL A 101 -0.70 -26.02 15.91
N GLY A 102 -1.45 -26.69 16.80
CA GLY A 102 -2.84 -27.03 16.62
C GLY A 102 -3.75 -25.79 16.59
N LYS A 103 -4.93 -25.99 16.02
CA LYS A 103 -6.08 -25.07 16.02
C LYS A 103 -6.24 -24.38 17.38
N ILE A 104 -6.25 -23.04 17.40
CA ILE A 104 -7.10 -22.15 18.24
C ILE A 104 -6.86 -20.69 17.77
N GLY A 105 -7.95 -19.97 17.46
CA GLY A 105 -8.08 -18.51 17.62
C GLY A 105 -7.41 -17.56 16.62
N LYS A 106 -8.23 -16.80 15.86
CA LYS A 106 -7.83 -15.63 15.06
C LYS A 106 -7.10 -14.58 15.92
N TRP A 107 -5.80 -14.46 15.73
CA TRP A 107 -4.97 -13.30 16.08
C TRP A 107 -3.80 -13.29 15.08
N HIS A 108 -3.63 -12.24 14.27
CA HIS A 108 -2.46 -12.11 13.39
C HIS A 108 -1.66 -10.85 13.72
N GLY A 109 -1.24 -10.77 14.98
CA GLY A 109 -0.07 -10.03 15.40
C GLY A 109 0.81 -10.99 16.18
N TYR A 110 1.90 -11.47 15.58
CA TYR A 110 2.93 -12.20 16.31
C TYR A 110 4.30 -11.77 15.78
N ILE A 111 4.91 -10.83 16.51
CA ILE A 111 6.35 -10.68 16.59
C ILE A 111 6.85 -11.86 17.42
N ILE A 112 7.66 -12.72 16.81
CA ILE A 112 8.51 -13.68 17.53
C ILE A 112 9.94 -13.30 17.15
N ASP A 113 10.66 -12.72 18.11
CA ASP A 113 12.10 -12.54 18.05
C ASP A 113 12.79 -13.91 18.10
N LEU A 114 13.51 -14.23 17.03
CA LEU A 114 14.43 -15.37 16.96
C LEU A 114 15.78 -14.86 16.48
N TYR A 115 16.73 -14.75 17.40
CA TYR A 115 18.13 -14.52 17.10
C TYR A 115 18.70 -15.75 16.40
N CYS A 116 19.19 -15.63 15.16
CA CYS A 116 20.17 -16.55 14.58
C CYS A 116 20.96 -15.94 13.41
N PHE A 117 22.22 -16.38 13.35
CA PHE A 117 23.38 -15.98 12.55
C PHE A 117 23.19 -15.55 11.08
N PHE A 118 24.05 -14.59 10.71
CA PHE A 118 24.17 -13.89 9.43
C PHE A 118 24.24 -14.77 8.17
N GLU A 119 23.50 -14.32 7.16
CA GLU A 119 24.09 -13.95 5.87
C GLU A 119 23.51 -12.56 5.54
N ASN A 120 24.35 -11.52 5.52
CA ASN A 120 23.97 -10.16 5.12
C ASN A 120 23.64 -10.13 3.61
N LYS A 121 22.53 -10.70 3.18
CA LYS A 121 22.06 -10.60 1.80
C LYS A 121 20.68 -9.96 1.77
N MET A 122 20.71 -8.65 1.56
CA MET A 122 19.55 -7.90 1.08
C MET A 122 18.95 -8.63 -0.13
N MET A 123 17.62 -8.79 -0.16
CA MET A 123 16.98 -9.40 -1.32
C MET A 123 17.26 -8.54 -2.55
N SER A 124 17.69 -9.18 -3.64
CA SER A 124 17.75 -8.49 -4.93
C SER A 124 16.33 -8.30 -5.47
N ARG A 125 16.13 -7.21 -6.22
CA ARG A 125 14.87 -6.97 -6.97
C ARG A 125 14.40 -8.21 -7.75
N ASN A 126 15.33 -8.95 -8.36
CA ASN A 126 15.02 -10.19 -9.08
C ASN A 126 14.43 -11.28 -8.18
N LYS A 127 14.92 -11.41 -6.93
CA LYS A 127 14.38 -12.38 -5.97
C LYS A 127 12.99 -11.96 -5.49
N ILE A 128 12.81 -10.68 -5.16
CA ILE A 128 11.49 -10.12 -4.76
C ILE A 128 10.47 -10.35 -5.88
N THR A 129 10.84 -10.03 -7.12
CA THR A 129 9.98 -10.22 -8.29
C THR A 129 9.56 -11.69 -8.45
N LYS A 130 10.50 -12.64 -8.28
CA LYS A 130 10.20 -14.07 -8.34
C LYS A 130 9.24 -14.52 -7.23
N GLU A 131 9.44 -14.04 -6.01
CA GLU A 131 8.58 -14.37 -4.87
C GLU A 131 7.17 -13.82 -5.05
N LEU A 132 7.03 -12.54 -5.41
CA LEU A 132 5.74 -11.92 -5.73
C LEU A 132 5.04 -12.63 -6.91
N THR A 133 5.77 -13.05 -7.93
CA THR A 133 5.21 -13.83 -9.04
C THR A 133 4.67 -15.17 -8.57
N ALA A 134 5.40 -15.88 -7.71
CA ALA A 134 4.96 -17.15 -7.15
C ALA A 134 3.76 -16.96 -6.21
N GLU A 135 3.76 -15.89 -5.42
CA GLU A 135 2.67 -15.51 -4.55
C GLU A 135 1.40 -15.19 -5.32
N LEU A 136 1.47 -14.34 -6.35
CA LEU A 136 0.34 -14.03 -7.23
C LEU A 136 -0.27 -15.30 -7.82
N LYS A 137 0.55 -16.26 -8.26
CA LYS A 137 0.04 -17.57 -8.74
C LYS A 137 -0.64 -18.39 -7.65
N ARG A 138 -0.16 -18.30 -6.41
CA ARG A 138 -0.63 -19.10 -5.27
C ARG A 138 -1.92 -18.55 -4.65
N ILE A 139 -1.97 -17.24 -4.39
CA ILE A 139 -3.06 -16.59 -3.65
C ILE A 139 -3.86 -15.59 -4.49
N LYS A 140 -3.49 -15.36 -5.75
CA LYS A 140 -4.25 -14.56 -6.71
C LYS A 140 -4.56 -13.17 -6.15
N ASN A 141 -5.84 -12.88 -5.95
CA ASN A 141 -6.35 -11.58 -5.55
C ASN A 141 -5.71 -11.06 -4.26
N TYR A 142 -5.35 -11.94 -3.33
CA TYR A 142 -4.75 -11.61 -2.04
C TYR A 142 -3.24 -11.30 -2.08
N SER A 143 -2.63 -11.27 -3.26
CA SER A 143 -1.22 -10.87 -3.41
C SER A 143 -1.13 -9.37 -3.68
N ASP A 144 -0.18 -8.68 -3.05
CA ASP A 144 0.12 -7.27 -3.38
C ASP A 144 0.39 -7.07 -4.87
N ALA A 145 1.01 -8.05 -5.53
CA ALA A 145 1.28 -8.01 -6.97
C ALA A 145 -0.02 -7.94 -7.81
N ASN A 146 -1.15 -8.42 -7.28
CA ASN A 146 -2.45 -8.32 -7.94
C ASN A 146 -2.86 -6.87 -8.18
N LEU A 147 -2.57 -5.98 -7.21
CA LEU A 147 -2.92 -4.56 -7.29
C LEU A 147 -2.30 -3.90 -8.52
N SER A 148 -1.05 -4.22 -8.86
CA SER A 148 -0.40 -3.67 -10.05
C SER A 148 -0.64 -4.48 -11.32
N VAL A 149 -0.57 -5.80 -11.25
CA VAL A 149 -0.65 -6.67 -12.45
C VAL A 149 -2.06 -6.72 -13.00
N ASN A 150 -3.05 -7.00 -12.16
CA ASN A 150 -4.43 -7.24 -12.61
C ASN A 150 -5.33 -6.02 -12.40
N LYS A 151 -5.10 -5.24 -11.33
CA LYS A 151 -5.89 -4.04 -11.06
C LYS A 151 -5.29 -2.76 -11.64
N GLY A 152 -4.03 -2.78 -12.07
CA GLY A 152 -3.41 -1.64 -12.76
C GLY A 152 -3.11 -0.44 -11.86
N CYS A 153 -3.04 -0.64 -10.54
CA CYS A 153 -2.74 0.40 -9.57
C CYS A 153 -1.24 0.45 -9.25
N PHE A 154 -0.71 1.65 -9.02
CA PHE A 154 0.56 1.79 -8.32
C PHE A 154 0.39 1.38 -6.85
N LEU A 155 1.44 0.84 -6.24
CA LEU A 155 1.46 0.55 -4.80
C LEU A 155 2.57 1.33 -4.13
N TYR A 156 2.22 2.13 -3.14
CA TYR A 156 3.16 2.85 -2.28
C TYR A 156 3.07 2.34 -0.85
N PHE A 157 4.23 2.23 -0.21
CA PHE A 157 4.34 2.00 1.22
C PHE A 157 5.02 3.20 1.86
N ALA A 158 4.55 3.61 3.04
CA ALA A 158 5.32 4.51 3.87
C ALA A 158 6.55 3.79 4.45
N VAL A 159 7.66 4.51 4.55
CA VAL A 159 8.86 4.07 5.28
C VAL A 159 8.49 3.86 6.75
N ASP A 160 8.79 2.70 7.28
CA ASP A 160 8.46 2.27 8.65
C ASP A 160 9.71 1.82 9.40
N GLY A 161 9.68 1.78 10.72
CA GLY A 161 10.82 1.41 11.54
C GLY A 161 10.50 1.60 13.02
N TYR A 162 11.39 1.07 13.88
CA TYR A 162 11.34 1.44 15.29
C TYR A 162 11.96 2.82 15.51
N ASN A 163 13.00 3.15 14.72
CA ASN A 163 13.69 4.44 14.72
C ASN A 163 13.90 4.93 13.28
N GLU A 164 14.10 6.24 13.16
CA GLU A 164 14.48 6.89 11.90
C GLU A 164 15.73 6.23 11.28
N GLY A 165 15.64 5.83 10.01
CA GLY A 165 16.73 5.17 9.27
C GLY A 165 16.83 3.65 9.44
N ASP A 166 15.97 3.03 10.26
CA ASP A 166 15.85 1.57 10.32
C ASP A 166 15.46 0.99 8.95
N ASP A 167 14.52 1.65 8.27
CA ASP A 167 14.15 1.34 6.89
C ASP A 167 14.44 2.50 5.94
N TYR A 168 14.58 2.13 4.68
CA TYR A 168 14.76 3.03 3.55
C TYR A 168 14.41 2.29 2.25
N PRO A 169 13.92 2.99 1.22
CA PRO A 169 13.63 2.39 -0.06
C PRO A 169 14.90 2.08 -0.83
N VAL A 170 15.20 0.80 -0.99
CA VAL A 170 16.33 0.32 -1.78
C VAL A 170 16.14 0.67 -3.27
N GLY A 171 17.18 1.26 -3.87
CA GLY A 171 17.17 1.73 -5.25
C GLY A 171 16.72 3.19 -5.43
N TYR A 172 16.64 3.93 -4.33
CA TYR A 172 16.49 5.38 -4.28
C TYR A 172 17.77 6.00 -3.73
N GLU A 173 18.34 6.97 -4.45
CA GLU A 173 19.59 7.65 -4.07
C GLU A 173 19.35 8.91 -3.23
N GLY A 174 18.10 9.36 -3.14
CA GLY A 174 17.73 10.53 -2.33
C GLY A 174 17.56 10.17 -0.87
N ALA A 175 17.57 11.19 -0.01
CA ALA A 175 17.22 11.03 1.39
C ALA A 175 15.72 10.73 1.55
N THR A 176 15.38 9.87 2.49
CA THR A 176 14.01 9.59 2.91
C THR A 176 13.92 9.66 4.41
N LYS A 177 12.72 9.92 4.91
CA LYS A 177 12.41 9.85 6.34
C LYS A 177 11.24 8.93 6.62
N MET A 178 11.08 8.57 7.89
CA MET A 178 9.95 7.77 8.36
C MET A 178 8.61 8.43 7.96
N GLY A 179 7.71 7.62 7.44
CA GLY A 179 6.42 8.07 6.89
C GLY A 179 6.45 8.56 5.44
N ASP A 180 7.63 8.81 4.81
CA ASP A 180 7.67 9.11 3.36
C ASP A 180 7.14 7.90 2.57
N TYR A 181 6.34 8.14 1.53
CA TYR A 181 5.77 7.06 0.73
C TYR A 181 6.66 6.75 -0.45
N TYR A 182 7.15 5.51 -0.57
CA TYR A 182 7.93 5.05 -1.71
C TYR A 182 7.12 4.13 -2.63
N ARG A 183 7.35 4.22 -3.94
CA ARG A 183 6.68 3.43 -4.97
C ARG A 183 7.25 2.02 -5.02
N TYR A 184 6.51 1.06 -4.47
CA TYR A 184 6.92 -0.35 -4.42
C TYR A 184 6.65 -1.05 -5.76
N LEU A 185 5.41 -0.97 -6.27
CA LEU A 185 5.01 -1.64 -7.51
C LEU A 185 4.50 -0.65 -8.55
N VAL A 186 4.80 -0.95 -9.81
CA VAL A 186 4.41 -0.16 -10.98
C VAL A 186 3.58 -1.04 -11.92
N PRO A 187 2.34 -0.63 -12.27
CA PRO A 187 1.54 -1.30 -13.29
C PRO A 187 2.03 -0.92 -14.69
N THR A 188 1.86 -1.82 -15.66
CA THR A 188 2.09 -1.51 -17.09
C THR A 188 0.81 -1.14 -17.84
N ILE A 189 -0.35 -1.51 -17.29
CA ILE A 189 -1.69 -1.13 -17.77
C ILE A 189 -2.39 -0.46 -16.59
N TYR A 190 -2.79 0.79 -16.75
CA TYR A 190 -3.21 1.63 -15.64
C TYR A 190 -4.70 1.48 -15.33
N ALA A 191 -5.03 1.49 -14.05
CA ALA A 191 -6.39 1.76 -13.58
C ALA A 191 -6.71 3.24 -13.63
N SER A 192 -8.00 3.51 -13.78
CA SER A 192 -8.60 4.84 -13.70
C SER A 192 -9.77 4.84 -12.72
N ILE A 193 -10.43 6.00 -12.57
CA ILE A 193 -11.56 6.15 -11.67
C ILE A 193 -12.74 5.24 -12.05
N GLU A 194 -12.90 4.92 -13.34
CA GLU A 194 -13.94 4.06 -13.88
C GLU A 194 -13.78 2.58 -13.48
N ASP A 195 -12.62 2.18 -12.96
CA ASP A 195 -12.42 0.85 -12.38
C ASP A 195 -13.03 0.72 -10.97
N PHE A 196 -13.56 1.80 -10.39
CA PHE A 196 -14.18 1.83 -9.08
C PHE A 196 -15.69 2.09 -9.19
N PRO A 197 -16.52 1.54 -8.27
CA PRO A 197 -17.92 1.91 -8.15
C PRO A 197 -18.05 3.40 -7.87
N GLN A 198 -18.96 4.08 -8.56
CA GLN A 198 -19.16 5.53 -8.45
C GLN A 198 -19.42 5.99 -7.01
N ALA A 199 -20.10 5.16 -6.20
CA ALA A 199 -20.34 5.44 -4.80
C ALA A 199 -19.05 5.59 -3.96
N LEU A 200 -17.93 4.98 -4.38
CA LEU A 200 -16.66 5.01 -3.67
C LEU A 200 -15.70 6.10 -4.14
N TRP A 201 -15.99 6.77 -5.27
CA TRP A 201 -15.08 7.74 -5.88
C TRP A 201 -14.66 8.86 -4.92
N HIS A 202 -15.57 9.32 -4.07
CA HIS A 202 -15.32 10.40 -3.12
C HIS A 202 -14.29 10.06 -2.02
N GLY A 203 -13.87 8.80 -1.91
CA GLY A 203 -12.77 8.35 -1.04
C GLY A 203 -11.40 8.37 -1.71
N ILE A 204 -11.32 8.66 -3.02
CA ILE A 204 -10.06 8.71 -3.78
C ILE A 204 -9.53 10.13 -3.78
N ALA A 205 -8.37 10.35 -3.15
CA ALA A 205 -7.70 11.64 -3.10
C ALA A 205 -7.13 12.01 -4.49
N VAL A 206 -7.10 13.28 -4.87
CA VAL A 206 -6.65 13.70 -6.21
C VAL A 206 -5.49 14.68 -6.12
N SER A 207 -4.45 14.40 -6.91
CA SER A 207 -3.32 15.32 -7.10
C SER A 207 -3.36 15.94 -8.49
N ASP A 208 -3.20 17.26 -8.54
CA ASP A 208 -3.05 18.00 -9.80
C ASP A 208 -1.56 18.14 -10.18
N THR A 209 -0.62 17.74 -9.32
CA THR A 209 0.82 17.94 -9.51
C THR A 209 1.59 16.65 -9.75
N LEU A 210 1.25 15.58 -9.02
CA LEU A 210 1.99 14.32 -9.07
C LEU A 210 1.77 13.60 -10.41
N ASP A 211 2.80 12.88 -10.85
CA ASP A 211 2.82 11.92 -11.93
C ASP A 211 3.37 10.61 -11.37
N PHE A 212 2.50 9.64 -11.12
CA PHE A 212 2.90 8.39 -10.47
C PHE A 212 3.88 7.56 -11.29
N THR A 213 4.16 7.90 -12.56
CA THR A 213 5.25 7.28 -13.34
C THR A 213 6.62 7.89 -13.06
N LYS A 214 6.68 9.09 -12.50
CA LYS A 214 7.93 9.84 -12.22
C LYS A 214 8.21 9.99 -10.72
N ASP A 215 7.18 10.28 -9.94
CA ASP A 215 7.29 10.60 -8.51
C ASP A 215 7.41 9.33 -7.68
N ARG A 216 8.64 8.82 -7.55
CA ARG A 216 8.94 7.53 -6.88
C ARG A 216 8.87 7.59 -5.36
N VAL A 217 9.02 8.77 -4.76
CA VAL A 217 8.97 9.01 -3.32
C VAL A 217 8.17 10.28 -3.06
N LEU A 218 7.22 10.22 -2.13
CA LEU A 218 6.38 11.34 -1.72
C LEU A 218 6.76 11.75 -0.29
N ASP A 219 7.07 13.04 -0.12
CA ASP A 219 7.39 13.62 1.18
C ASP A 219 6.16 13.62 2.09
N ASN A 220 6.28 12.96 3.25
CA ASN A 220 5.21 12.80 4.22
C ASN A 220 4.61 14.14 4.69
N ASN A 221 5.44 15.19 4.78
CA ASN A 221 5.01 16.51 5.23
C ASN A 221 4.26 17.29 4.14
N LYS A 222 4.26 16.79 2.90
CA LYS A 222 3.62 17.43 1.74
C LYS A 222 2.37 16.70 1.29
N ILE A 223 1.91 15.66 1.98
CA ILE A 223 0.70 14.90 1.61
C ILE A 223 -0.50 15.82 1.40
N ASN A 224 -0.74 16.79 2.30
CA ASN A 224 -1.82 17.77 2.14
C ASN A 224 -1.61 18.77 1.00
N THR A 225 -0.36 18.98 0.57
CA THR A 225 -0.03 19.81 -0.61
C THR A 225 -0.25 19.03 -1.90
N TYR A 226 0.08 17.73 -1.90
CA TYR A 226 -0.08 16.87 -3.05
C TYR A 226 -1.54 16.53 -3.32
N PHE A 227 -2.34 16.32 -2.27
CA PHE A 227 -3.72 15.85 -2.36
C PHE A 227 -4.64 16.81 -1.60
N THR A 228 -5.14 17.81 -2.31
CA THR A 228 -5.93 18.92 -1.72
C THR A 228 -7.43 18.64 -1.71
N ARG A 229 -7.89 17.65 -2.49
CA ARG A 229 -9.29 17.31 -2.70
C ARG A 229 -9.44 15.80 -2.93
N ASN A 230 -10.66 15.30 -2.79
CA ASN A 230 -11.02 13.98 -3.30
C ASN A 230 -11.73 14.10 -4.63
N TYR A 231 -11.88 12.99 -5.34
CA TYR A 231 -12.62 12.94 -6.58
C TYR A 231 -14.09 13.31 -6.32
N GLN A 232 -14.65 14.12 -7.21
CA GLN A 232 -16.04 14.56 -7.16
C GLN A 232 -16.59 14.44 -8.58
N ILE A 233 -17.87 14.08 -8.69
CA ILE A 233 -18.56 14.13 -9.98
C ILE A 233 -18.80 15.61 -10.27
N THR A 234 -18.14 16.14 -11.29
CA THR A 234 -18.52 17.43 -11.84
C THR A 234 -19.81 17.25 -12.62
N ASN A 235 -20.91 17.80 -12.10
CA ASN A 235 -22.17 17.93 -12.82
C ASN A 235 -22.05 18.95 -13.95
#